data_AF-B9TIX5-F1
#
_entry.id   AF-B9TIX5-F1
#
_cell.length_a   1.000
_cell.length_b   1.000
_cell.length_c   1.000
_cell.angle_alpha   90.00
_cell.angle_beta   90.00
_cell.angle_gamma   90.00
#
_symmetry.space_group_name_H-M   'P 1'
#
loop_
_entity.id
_entity.type
_entity.pdbx_description
1 polymer ?
#
loop_
_entity_poly.entity_id
_entity_poly.type
_entity_poly.pdbx_seq_one_letter_code
_entity_poly.pdbx_strand_id
1 'polypeptide(L)' 'MRDKYKLVGPIYDWLSAFYSGKSIHHCKVAMLDKLRPGDKVLFAGVGHGRDAVHAARLGADVTV' A
#
# COMPACT_ATOMS: atom_id res chain seq x y z
N MET A 1 -5.26 26.58 -3.38
CA MET A 1 -5.60 25.69 -2.26
C MET A 1 -4.33 25.00 -1.77
N ARG A 2 -3.88 25.27 -0.55
CA ARG A 2 -2.68 24.65 0.02
C ARG A 2 -3.07 23.25 0.45
N ASP A 3 -2.60 22.23 -0.27
CA ASP A 3 -2.99 20.85 -0.08
C ASP A 3 -2.52 20.34 1.30
N LYS A 4 -3.42 20.42 2.29
CA LYS A 4 -3.16 19.98 3.67
C LYS A 4 -3.08 18.46 3.76
N TYR A 5 -3.63 17.72 2.80
CA TYR A 5 -3.64 16.26 2.80
C TYR A 5 -2.26 15.66 2.56
N LYS A 6 -1.39 16.38 1.83
CA LYS A 6 0.02 15.99 1.65
C LYS A 6 0.80 15.84 2.96
N LEU A 7 0.42 16.59 4.01
CA LEU A 7 1.09 16.52 5.32
C LEU A 7 0.35 15.61 6.30
N VAL A 8 -0.99 15.68 6.29
CA VAL A 8 -1.82 14.90 7.23
C VAL A 8 -1.73 13.40 6.93
N GLY A 9 -1.67 13.00 5.65
CA GLY A 9 -1.59 11.60 5.24
C GLY A 9 -0.40 10.85 5.86
N PRO A 10 0.84 11.32 5.68
CA PRO A 10 2.02 10.68 6.26
C PRO A 10 1.99 10.61 7.80
N ILE A 11 1.50 11.67 8.47
CA ILE A 11 1.40 11.71 9.94
C ILE A 11 0.38 10.70 10.44
N TYR A 12 -0.79 10.66 9.80
CA TYR A 12 -1.83 9.70 10.12
C TYR A 12 -1.36 8.26 9.89
N ASP A 13 -0.71 7.97 8.76
CA ASP A 13 -0.15 6.64 8.47
C ASP A 13 0.86 6.22 9.53
N TRP A 14 1.72 7.13 9.99
CA TRP A 14 2.72 6.84 11.02
C TRP A 14 2.09 6.57 12.39
N LEU A 15 1.17 7.43 12.84
CA LEU A 15 0.40 7.21 14.07
C LEU A 15 -0.39 5.90 14.00
N SER A 16 -0.99 5.62 12.84
CA SER A 16 -1.76 4.39 12.62
C SER A 16 -0.88 3.14 12.74
N ALA A 17 0.32 3.17 12.16
CA ALA A 17 1.27 2.07 12.24
C ALA A 17 1.76 1.85 13.68
N PHE A 18 1.94 2.94 14.45
CA PHE A 18 2.39 2.88 15.83
C PHE A 18 1.31 2.31 16.75
N TYR A 19 0.08 2.85 16.73
CA TYR A 19 -0.98 2.37 17.64
C TYR A 19 -1.44 0.95 17.29
N SER A 20 -1.48 0.60 15.99
CA SER A 20 -1.98 -0.70 15.55
C SER A 20 -0.92 -1.79 15.51
N GLY A 21 0.33 -1.50 15.89
CA GLY A 21 1.43 -2.45 15.77
C GLY A 21 1.63 -2.96 14.34
N LYS A 22 1.33 -2.12 13.33
CA LYS A 22 1.30 -2.44 11.89
C LYS A 22 0.22 -3.44 11.45
N SER A 23 -0.73 -3.86 12.30
CA SER A 23 -1.78 -4.80 11.90
C SER A 23 -2.63 -4.30 10.73
N ILE A 24 -2.91 -2.99 10.65
CA ILE A 24 -3.64 -2.39 9.52
C ILE A 24 -2.86 -2.56 8.22
N HIS A 25 -1.55 -2.33 8.27
CA HIS A 25 -0.70 -2.50 7.11
C HIS A 25 -0.63 -3.96 6.68
N HIS A 26 -0.47 -4.89 7.63
CA HIS A 26 -0.46 -6.33 7.36
C HIS A 26 -1.78 -6.80 6.74
N CYS A 27 -2.93 -6.36 7.25
CA CYS A 27 -4.23 -6.70 6.66
C CYS A 27 -4.35 -6.21 5.22
N LYS A 28 -3.82 -5.02 4.92
CA LYS A 28 -3.88 -4.43 3.58
C LYS A 28 -3.06 -5.20 2.54
N VAL A 29 -1.89 -5.73 2.95
CA VAL A 29 -1.01 -6.50 2.04
C VAL A 29 -1.31 -8.00 2.04
N ALA A 30 -1.98 -8.55 3.05
CA ALA A 30 -2.27 -9.99 3.15
C ALA A 30 -3.06 -10.53 1.95
N MET A 31 -3.88 -9.70 1.30
CA MET A 31 -4.57 -10.12 0.07
C MET A 31 -3.61 -10.38 -1.11
N LEU A 32 -2.43 -9.77 -1.09
CA LEU A 32 -1.41 -9.87 -2.13
C LEU A 32 -0.65 -11.20 -2.06
N ASP A 33 -0.65 -11.88 -0.92
CA ASP A 33 -0.02 -13.21 -0.76
C ASP A 33 -0.66 -14.29 -1.67
N LYS A 34 -1.84 -14.00 -2.25
CA LYS A 34 -2.49 -14.87 -3.23
C LYS A 34 -2.01 -14.64 -4.66
N LEU A 35 -1.22 -13.61 -4.91
CA LEU A 35 -0.66 -13.33 -6.22
C LEU A 35 0.43 -14.33 -6.55
N ARG A 36 0.52 -14.68 -7.83
CA ARG A 36 1.58 -15.50 -8.38
C ARG A 36 2.48 -14.66 -9.27
N PRO A 37 3.76 -15.03 -9.42
CA PRO A 37 4.64 -14.39 -10.39
C PRO A 37 4.00 -14.37 -11.79
N GLY A 38 3.99 -13.20 -12.43
CA GLY A 38 3.39 -12.96 -13.75
C GLY A 38 1.90 -12.58 -13.75
N ASP A 39 1.21 -12.61 -12.60
CA ASP A 39 -0.17 -12.08 -12.52
C ASP A 39 -0.16 -10.56 -12.80
N LYS A 40 -1.13 -10.08 -13.58
CA LYS A 40 -1.27 -8.65 -13.92
C LYS A 40 -2.24 -7.97 -12.97
N VAL A 41 -1.81 -6.92 -12.28
CA VAL A 41 -2.58 -6.27 -11.20
C VAL A 41 -2.63 -4.76 -11.39
N LEU A 42 -3.84 -4.19 -11.32
CA LEU A 42 -4.07 -2.75 -11.31
C LEU A 42 -4.33 -2.25 -9.88
N PHE A 43 -3.58 -1.25 -9.43
CA PHE A 43 -3.81 -0.55 -8.17
C PHE A 43 -4.43 0.83 -8.42
N ALA A 44 -5.75 0.90 -8.50
CA ALA A 44 -6.44 2.17 -8.63
C ALA A 44 -6.29 3.03 -7.36
N GLY A 45 -5.59 4.16 -7.46
CA GLY A 45 -5.42 5.08 -6.34
C GLY A 45 -4.48 4.55 -5.26
N VAL A 46 -3.31 4.04 -5.66
CA VAL A 46 -2.32 3.39 -4.78
C VAL A 46 -1.74 4.29 -3.66
N GLY A 47 -1.97 5.60 -3.70
CA GLY A 47 -1.44 6.54 -2.73
C GLY A 47 0.10 6.52 -2.72
N HIS A 48 0.71 6.26 -1.56
CA HIS A 48 2.17 6.17 -1.40
C HIS A 48 2.82 4.94 -2.06
N GLY A 49 2.07 4.09 -2.76
CA GLY A 49 2.65 3.02 -3.60
C GLY A 49 3.10 1.75 -2.87
N ARG A 50 2.98 1.67 -1.53
CA ARG A 50 3.52 0.54 -0.75
C ARG A 50 2.97 -0.83 -1.17
N ASP A 51 1.68 -0.88 -1.47
CA ASP A 51 1.00 -2.14 -1.82
C ASP A 51 1.40 -2.61 -3.24
N ALA A 52 1.52 -1.67 -4.19
CA ALA A 52 2.03 -1.93 -5.53
C ALA A 52 3.49 -2.41 -5.50
N VAL A 53 4.34 -1.79 -4.68
CA VAL A 53 5.74 -2.23 -4.52
C VAL A 53 5.79 -3.63 -3.90
N HIS A 54 4.91 -3.94 -2.95
CA HIS A 54 4.83 -5.28 -2.37
C HIS A 54 4.42 -6.33 -3.42
N ALA A 55 3.36 -6.07 -4.20
CA ALA A 55 2.93 -6.96 -5.28
C ALA A 55 4.02 -7.15 -6.36
N ALA A 56 4.73 -6.09 -6.74
CA ALA A 56 5.84 -6.19 -7.68
C ALA A 56 6.99 -7.05 -7.12
N ARG A 57 7.28 -6.99 -5.82
CA ARG A 57 8.27 -7.87 -5.16
C ARG A 57 7.86 -9.34 -5.15
N LEU A 58 6.56 -9.63 -5.18
CA LEU A 58 6.03 -10.98 -5.35
C LEU A 58 6.07 -11.47 -6.81
N GLY A 59 6.52 -10.62 -7.73
CA GLY A 59 6.69 -10.95 -9.15
C GLY A 59 5.45 -10.66 -10.01
N ALA A 60 4.46 -9.94 -9.48
CA ALA A 60 3.33 -9.47 -10.28
C ALA A 60 3.73 -8.35 -11.25
N ASP A 61 3.04 -8.26 -12.39
CA ASP A 61 3.14 -7.15 -13.34
C ASP A 61 2.13 -6.06 -12.92
N VAL A 62 2.64 -4.94 -12.44
CA VAL A 62 1.87 -3.95 -11.69
C VAL A 62 1.60 -2.70 -12.51
N THR A 63 0.33 -2.33 -12.62
CA THR A 63 -0.13 -1.03 -13.14
C THR A 63 -0.67 -0.19 -11.98
N VAL A 64 -0.36 1.10 -11.94
CA VAL A 64 -0.74 2.05 -10.87
C VAL A 64 -1.51 3.25 -11.41
#